data_AF-A0A442SH71-F1
#
_entry.id   AF-A0A442SH71-F1
#
_cell.length_a   1.000
_cell.length_b   1.000
_cell.length_c   1.000
_cell.angle_alpha   90.00
_cell.angle_beta   90.00
_cell.angle_gamma   90.00
#
_symmetry.space_group_name_H-M   'P 1'
#
loop_
_entity.id
_entity.type
_entity.pdbx_description
1 polymer ?
#
loop_
_entity_poly.entity_id
_entity_poly.type
_entity_poly.pdbx_seq_one_letter_code
_entity_poly.pdbx_strand_id
1 'polypeptide(L)' 'MSTKYDVTIVETLIHTFTVDVEPDEDPREAAGEAFVQAEKLDELENYSIATSHREVENTTAQ' A
#
# COMPACT_ATOMS: atom_id res chain seq x y z
N MET A 1 -0.01 -32.39 -18.19
CA MET A 1 1.19 -31.88 -17.48
C MET A 1 1.00 -30.39 -17.28
N SER A 2 1.17 -29.86 -16.07
CA SER A 2 1.06 -28.43 -15.79
C SER A 2 2.43 -27.77 -15.87
N THR A 3 2.54 -26.68 -16.61
CA THR A 3 3.76 -25.86 -16.70
C THR A 3 3.77 -24.81 -15.59
N LYS A 4 4.92 -24.60 -14.95
CA LYS A 4 5.09 -23.57 -13.90
C LYS A 4 5.71 -22.31 -14.51
N TYR A 5 5.37 -21.16 -13.95
CA TYR A 5 5.89 -19.86 -14.38
C TYR A 5 6.29 -19.03 -13.16
N ASP A 6 7.40 -18.32 -13.27
CA ASP A 6 7.73 -17.18 -12.43
C ASP A 6 7.00 -15.95 -12.98
N VAL A 7 6.26 -15.25 -12.12
CA VAL A 7 5.41 -14.12 -12.51
C VAL A 7 5.74 -12.90 -11.66
N THR A 8 5.96 -11.76 -12.31
CA THR A 8 6.12 -10.46 -11.63
C THR A 8 4.84 -9.65 -11.81
N ILE A 9 4.25 -9.21 -10.70
CA ILE A 9 3.09 -8.32 -10.68
C ILE A 9 3.54 -6.97 -10.12
N VAL A 10 3.23 -5.91 -10.86
CA VAL A 10 3.44 -4.52 -10.41
C VAL A 10 2.08 -3.95 -10.04
N GLU A 11 1.98 -3.40 -8.83
CA GLU A 11 0.74 -2.85 -8.31
C GLU A 11 0.94 -1.42 -7.81
N THR A 12 -0.07 -0.60 -8.03
CA THR A 12 -0.22 0.69 -7.35
C THR A 12 -1.32 0.54 -6.30
N LEU A 13 -0.92 0.64 -5.03
CA LEU A 13 -1.82 0.53 -3.88
C LEU A 13 -2.16 1.92 -3.35
N ILE A 14 -3.43 2.13 -3.05
CA ILE A 14 -3.94 3.33 -2.38
C ILE A 14 -4.27 2.93 -0.95
N HIS A 15 -3.61 3.60 0.00
CA HIS A 15 -3.90 3.49 1.42
C HIS A 15 -4.80 4.64 1.85
N THR A 16 -5.82 4.35 2.64
CA THR A 16 -6.72 5.36 3.21
C THR A 16 -6.89 5.07 4.68
N PHE A 17 -6.64 6.08 5.51
CA PHE A 17 -6.73 6.00 6.97
C PHE A 17 -6.96 7.40 7.54
N THR A 18 -7.29 7.46 8.82
CA THR A 18 -7.50 8.69 9.59
C THR A 18 -6.25 9.01 10.40
N VAL A 19 -5.88 10.28 10.45
CA VAL A 19 -4.83 10.80 11.33
C VAL A 19 -5.35 11.96 12.15
N ASP A 20 -4.98 12.01 13.42
CA ASP A 20 -5.11 13.20 14.23
C ASP A 20 -3.96 14.15 13.88
N VAL A 21 -4.29 15.41 13.62
CA VAL A 21 -3.33 16.44 13.20
C VAL A 21 -3.46 17.62 14.14
N GLU A 22 -2.33 18.14 14.62
CA GLU A 22 -2.33 19.34 15.47
C GLU A 22 -2.75 20.59 14.64
N PRO A 23 -3.30 21.64 15.26
CA PRO A 23 -3.88 22.78 14.54
C PRO A 23 -2.90 23.54 13.61
N ASP A 24 -1.60 23.45 13.90
CA ASP A 24 -0.52 24.13 13.18
C ASP A 24 0.35 23.16 12.34
N GLU A 25 -0.01 21.87 12.29
CA GLU A 25 0.73 20.82 11.58
C GLU A 25 0.16 20.59 10.17
N ASP A 26 1.03 20.28 9.19
CA ASP A 26 0.59 19.91 7.85
C ASP A 26 0.05 18.47 7.83
N PRO A 27 -1.21 18.24 7.42
CA PRO A 27 -1.80 16.90 7.43
C PRO A 27 -1.08 15.87 6.54
N ARG A 28 -0.33 16.32 5.53
CA ARG A 28 0.40 15.41 4.64
C ARG A 28 1.67 14.91 5.31
N GLU A 29 2.34 15.77 6.07
CA GLU A 29 3.50 15.38 6.88
C GLU A 29 3.06 14.41 7.98
N ALA A 30 2.02 14.76 8.75
CA ALA A 30 1.43 13.89 9.78
C ALA A 30 1.01 12.51 9.23
N ALA A 31 0.32 12.48 8.07
CA ALA A 31 -0.06 11.24 7.41
C ALA A 31 1.15 10.41 6.96
N GLY A 32 2.19 11.06 6.43
CA GLY A 32 3.42 10.38 6.04
C GLY A 32 4.14 9.75 7.22
N GLU A 33 4.25 10.48 8.33
CA GLU A 33 4.86 9.97 9.56
C GLU A 33 4.06 8.81 10.16
N ALA A 34 2.75 8.97 10.31
CA ALA A 34 1.88 7.91 10.82
C ALA A 34 1.97 6.63 9.98
N PHE A 35 2.00 6.76 8.65
CA PHE A 35 2.12 5.61 7.75
C PHE A 35 3.47 4.90 7.84
N VAL A 36 4.57 5.65 8.01
CA VAL A 36 5.93 5.08 8.13
C VAL A 36 6.17 4.48 9.51
N GLN A 37 5.60 5.07 10.56
CA GLN A 37 5.80 4.63 11.95
C GLN A 37 4.88 3.47 12.34
N ALA A 38 3.79 3.22 11.61
CA ALA A 38 2.91 2.10 11.86
C ALA A 38 3.67 0.76 11.70
N GLU A 39 3.81 0.00 12.80
CA GLU A 39 4.37 -1.35 12.76
C GLU A 39 3.50 -2.28 11.90
N LYS A 40 2.18 -2.03 11.91
CA LYS A 40 1.21 -2.68 11.04
C LYS A 40 0.19 -1.68 10.54
N LEU A 41 -0.06 -1.70 9.23
CA LEU A 41 -0.98 -0.74 8.60
C LEU A 41 -2.43 -0.90 9.07
N ASP A 42 -2.83 -2.11 9.49
CA ASP A 42 -4.15 -2.40 10.05
C ASP A 42 -4.40 -1.79 11.45
N GLU A 43 -3.35 -1.26 12.10
CA GLU A 43 -3.49 -0.52 13.36
C GLU A 43 -3.84 0.96 13.14
N LEU A 44 -3.76 1.46 11.89
CA LEU A 44 -4.18 2.82 11.54
C LEU A 44 -5.71 2.91 11.58
N GLU A 45 -6.24 4.00 12.14
CA GLU A 45 -7.69 4.18 12.28
C GLU A 45 -8.39 4.26 10.91
N ASN A 46 -9.51 3.56 10.76
CA ASN A 46 -10.30 3.46 9.51
C ASN A 46 -9.47 3.03 8.30
N TYR A 47 -8.42 2.23 8.53
CA TYR A 47 -7.53 1.81 7.46
C TYR A 47 -8.24 0.93 6.43
N SER A 48 -8.03 1.28 5.16
CA SER A 48 -8.43 0.48 4.00
C SER A 48 -7.38 0.58 2.91
N ILE A 49 -7.34 -0.45 2.06
CA ILE A 49 -6.43 -0.54 0.92
C ILE A 49 -7.22 -0.87 -0.33
N ALA A 50 -6.91 -0.17 -1.41
CA ALA A 50 -7.45 -0.43 -2.74
C ALA A 50 -6.32 -0.52 -3.76
N THR A 51 -6.41 -1.48 -4.68
CA THR A 51 -5.51 -1.55 -5.84
C THR A 51 -6.04 -0.62 -6.92
N SER A 52 -5.28 0.44 -7.22
CA SER A 52 -5.63 1.37 -8.30
C SER A 52 -5.26 0.82 -9.68
N HIS A 53 -4.12 0.13 -9.75
CA HIS A 53 -3.58 -0.43 -10.98
C HIS A 53 -2.83 -1.72 -10.65
N ARG A 54 -2.96 -2.70 -11.53
CA ARG A 54 -2.28 -4.00 -11.42
C ARG A 54 -1.96 -4.49 -12.82
N GLU A 55 -0.70 -4.77 -13.06
CA GLU A 55 -0.25 -5.36 -14.31
C GLU A 55 0.74 -6.50 -14.06
N VAL A 56 0.76 -7.45 -14.99
CA VAL A 56 1.78 -8.50 -15.02
C VAL A 56 2.90 -7.99 -15.92
N GLU A 57 4.07 -7.75 -15.33
CA GLU A 57 5.23 -7.23 -16.06
C GLU A 57 6.00 -8.36 -16.76
N ASN A 58 6.08 -9.54 -16.14
CA ASN A 58 6.88 -10.64 -16.66
C ASN A 58 6.26 -12.00 -16.31
N THR A 59 6.36 -12.94 -17.25
CA THR A 59 6.09 -14.37 -17.05
C THR A 59 7.21 -15.18 -17.68
N THR A 60 7.97 -15.95 -16.88
CA THR A 60 9.05 -16.82 -17.37
C THR A 60 8.75 -18.27 -17.00
N ALA A 61 8.85 -19.20 -17.95
CA ALA A 61 8.60 -20.62 -17.67
C ALA A 61 9.73 -21.23 -16.83
N GLN A 62 9.36 -22.08 -15.86
CA GLN A 62 10.30 -22.88 -15.06
C GLN A 62 10.59 -24.24 -15.69
#